data_AF-A0A922ZQL9-F1
#
_entry.id   AF-A0A922ZQL9-F1
#
_cell.length_a   1.000
_cell.length_b   1.000
_cell.length_c   1.000
_cell.angle_alpha   90.00
_cell.angle_beta   90.00
_cell.angle_gamma   90.00
#
_symmetry.space_group_name_H-M   'P 1'
#
loop_
_entity.id
_entity.type
_entity.pdbx_description
1 polymer ?
#
loop_
_entity_poly.entity_id
_entity_poly.type
_entity_poly.pdbx_seq_one_letter_code
_entity_poly.pdbx_strand_id
1 'polypeptide(L)'
;MERVRVAFRVQVHTELLDEYRAVHSPVRREMLEAIAASGRHNYSLFLDETDGTLFGYYEVDDDEVAQSSLAASDTATQWEAEMARFFVALDGRADQAARHLPEVFNMTDQLESS
;
A
#
# COMPACT_ATOMS: atom_id res chain seq x y z
N MET A 1 9.35 -14.75 -13.43
CA MET A 1 8.86 -13.46 -13.94
C MET A 1 9.52 -12.40 -13.09
N GLU A 2 9.99 -11.31 -13.69
CA GLU A 2 10.51 -10.19 -12.93
C GLU A 2 9.32 -9.49 -12.26
N ARG A 3 9.37 -9.33 -10.94
CA ARG A 3 8.32 -8.66 -10.18
C ARG A 3 8.50 -7.16 -10.29
N VAL A 4 7.42 -6.45 -10.55
CA VAL A 4 7.36 -5.00 -10.50
C VAL A 4 7.37 -4.55 -9.04
N ARG A 5 8.23 -3.58 -8.72
CA ARG A 5 8.25 -2.90 -7.43
C ARG A 5 7.42 -1.63 -7.53
N VAL A 6 6.45 -1.50 -6.64
CA VAL A 6 5.58 -0.34 -6.57
C VAL A 6 5.88 0.42 -5.30
N ALA A 7 6.23 1.68 -5.47
CA ALA A 7 6.38 2.64 -4.40
C ALA A 7 5.28 3.70 -4.52
N PHE A 8 4.64 4.05 -3.41
CA PHE A 8 3.58 5.06 -3.39
C PHE A 8 3.64 5.91 -2.14
N ARG A 9 2.97 7.08 -2.20
CA ARG A 9 2.75 7.92 -1.03
C ARG A 9 1.29 8.33 -0.89
N VAL A 10 0.85 8.39 0.36
CA VAL A 10 -0.38 9.05 0.82
C VAL A 10 -0.06 9.90 2.03
N GLN A 11 -1.02 10.67 2.53
CA GLN A 11 -0.84 11.46 3.75
C GLN A 11 -1.93 11.10 4.76
N VAL A 12 -1.51 10.82 5.99
CA VAL A 12 -2.38 10.52 7.13
C VAL A 12 -2.57 11.80 7.95
N HIS A 13 -3.79 11.99 8.47
CA HIS A 13 -4.10 13.01 9.46
C HIS A 13 -3.19 12.85 10.69
N THR A 14 -2.39 13.87 11.00
CA THR A 14 -1.38 13.79 12.07
C THR A 14 -2.01 13.61 13.45
N GLU A 15 -3.25 14.05 13.63
CA GLU A 15 -4.06 13.83 14.82
C GLU A 15 -4.55 12.37 14.99
N LEU A 16 -4.43 11.52 13.96
CA LEU A 16 -4.89 10.13 13.97
C LEU A 16 -3.75 9.09 13.89
N LEU A 17 -2.48 9.49 14.00
CA LEU A 17 -1.35 8.57 13.78
C LEU A 17 -1.31 7.40 14.77
N ASP A 18 -1.67 7.63 16.04
CA ASP A 18 -1.72 6.57 17.05
C ASP A 18 -2.79 5.52 16.72
N GLU A 19 -3.98 5.98 16.32
CA GLU A 19 -5.08 5.11 15.88
C GLU A 19 -4.70 4.36 14.59
N TYR A 20 -4.02 5.03 13.66
CA TYR A 20 -3.54 4.44 12.42
C TYR A 20 -2.57 3.28 12.68
N ARG A 21 -1.67 3.44 13.66
CA ARG A 21 -0.74 2.36 14.08
C ARG A 21 -1.48 1.22 14.74
N ALA A 22 -2.45 1.52 15.60
CA ALA A 22 -3.21 0.51 16.32
C ALA A 22 -3.97 -0.42 15.36
N VAL A 23 -4.60 0.13 14.31
CA VAL A 23 -5.31 -0.70 13.32
C VAL A 23 -4.36 -1.52 12.43
N HIS A 24 -3.09 -1.12 12.32
CA HIS A 24 -2.06 -1.87 11.59
C HIS A 24 -1.26 -2.86 12.47
N SER A 25 -1.60 -2.99 13.76
CA SER A 25 -0.85 -3.81 14.71
C SER A 25 -1.74 -4.60 15.69
N PRO A 26 -2.25 -5.79 15.28
CA PRO A 26 -2.13 -6.41 13.96
C PRO A 26 -3.28 -6.04 13.01
N VAL A 27 -2.98 -6.03 11.70
CA VAL A 27 -4.02 -6.04 10.66
C VAL A 27 -4.85 -7.34 10.76
N ARG A 28 -6.15 -7.24 10.47
CA ARG A 28 -7.06 -8.38 10.42
C ARG A 28 -6.58 -9.46 9.44
N ARG A 29 -6.72 -10.73 9.83
CA ARG A 29 -6.21 -11.87 9.06
C ARG A 29 -6.81 -11.94 7.66
N GLU A 30 -8.12 -11.69 7.52
CA GLU A 30 -8.83 -11.78 6.25
C GLU A 30 -8.30 -10.74 5.25
N MET A 31 -7.92 -9.56 5.73
CA MET A 31 -7.32 -8.52 4.88
C MET A 31 -5.91 -8.91 4.44
N LEU A 32 -5.09 -9.49 5.34
CA LEU A 32 -3.78 -10.00 4.98
C LEU A 32 -3.87 -11.11 3.93
N GLU A 33 -4.87 -11.99 4.02
CA GLU A 33 -5.13 -13.04 3.03
C GLU A 33 -5.58 -12.45 1.69
N ALA A 34 -6.43 -11.42 1.69
CA ALA A 34 -6.83 -10.72 0.47
C ALA A 34 -5.64 -10.06 -0.25
N ILE A 35 -4.75 -9.40 0.50
CA ILE A 35 -3.51 -8.82 -0.03
C ILE A 35 -2.60 -9.90 -0.62
N ALA A 36 -2.41 -11.01 0.09
CA ALA A 36 -1.58 -12.10 -0.40
C ALA A 36 -2.16 -12.75 -1.67
N ALA A 37 -3.48 -12.93 -1.72
CA ALA A 37 -4.19 -13.50 -2.86
C ALA A 37 -4.19 -12.56 -4.08
N SER A 38 -4.02 -11.25 -3.90
CA SER A 38 -3.86 -10.30 -5.02
C SER A 38 -2.49 -10.40 -5.70
N GLY A 39 -1.54 -11.19 -5.15
CA GLY A 39 -0.18 -11.29 -5.67
C GLY A 39 0.76 -10.20 -5.16
N ARG A 40 0.35 -9.39 -4.17
CA ARG A 40 1.26 -8.46 -3.51
C ARG A 40 2.16 -9.21 -2.53
N HIS A 41 3.44 -8.86 -2.55
CA HIS A 41 4.49 -9.46 -1.73
C HIS A 41 5.37 -8.37 -1.12
N ASN A 42 6.09 -8.71 -0.05
CA ASN A 42 7.01 -7.80 0.65
C ASN A 42 6.39 -6.43 0.97
N TYR A 43 5.07 -6.40 1.23
CA TYR A 43 4.32 -5.16 1.42
C TYR A 43 4.65 -4.54 2.77
N SER A 44 5.25 -3.35 2.76
CA SER A 44 5.59 -2.56 3.93
C SER A 44 5.05 -1.14 3.83
N LEU A 45 4.68 -0.57 4.98
CA LEU A 45 4.26 0.82 5.14
C LEU A 45 5.20 1.51 6.14
N PHE A 46 5.57 2.75 5.83
CA PHE A 46 6.50 3.57 6.59
C PHE A 46 5.86 4.93 6.79
N LEU A 47 5.85 5.42 8.03
CA LEU A 47 5.15 6.65 8.40
C LEU A 47 6.15 7.70 8.89
N ASP A 48 6.16 8.86 8.26
CA ASP A 48 6.79 10.07 8.78
C ASP A 48 5.84 10.71 9.81
N GLU A 49 6.25 10.67 11.07
CA GLU A 49 5.46 11.21 12.19
C GLU A 49 5.41 12.74 12.21
N THR A 50 6.30 13.41 11.47
CA THR A 50 6.39 14.88 11.51
C THR A 50 5.28 15.55 10.71
N ASP A 51 4.88 14.94 9.60
CA ASP A 51 3.88 15.51 8.67
C ASP A 51 2.79 14.52 8.23
N GLY A 52 2.83 13.29 8.74
CA GLY A 52 1.86 12.24 8.42
C GLY A 52 2.07 11.59 7.05
N THR A 53 3.18 11.87 6.35
CA THR A 53 3.47 11.21 5.08
C THR A 53 3.64 9.71 5.29
N LEU A 54 2.81 8.92 4.61
CA LEU A 54 2.92 7.48 4.58
C LEU A 54 3.50 7.05 3.23
N PHE A 55 4.66 6.40 3.29
CA PHE A 55 5.29 5.72 2.16
C PHE A 55 4.95 4.24 2.20
N GLY A 56 4.48 3.69 1.08
CA GLY A 56 4.22 2.27 0.92
C GLY A 56 5.06 1.65 -0.19
N TYR A 57 5.45 0.40 0.01
CA TYR A 57 6.21 -0.40 -0.95
C TYR A 57 5.66 -1.82 -1.02
N TYR A 58 5.46 -2.36 -2.22
CA TYR A 58 5.23 -3.79 -2.42
C TYR A 58 5.83 -4.27 -3.75
N GLU A 59 5.99 -5.58 -3.86
CA GLU A 59 6.33 -6.29 -5.09
C GLU A 59 5.12 -7.02 -5.63
N VAL A 60 4.96 -7.06 -6.96
CA VAL A 60 3.82 -7.68 -7.63
C VAL A 60 4.21 -8.16 -9.03
N ASP A 61 3.61 -9.25 -9.51
CA ASP A 61 3.84 -9.71 -10.89
C ASP A 61 3.10 -8.84 -11.92
N ASP A 62 1.88 -8.40 -11.60
CA ASP A 62 1.05 -7.49 -12.41
C ASP A 62 0.20 -6.60 -11.48
N ASP A 63 0.48 -5.29 -11.49
CA ASP A 63 -0.18 -4.35 -10.58
C ASP A 63 -1.66 -4.12 -10.95
N GLU A 64 -2.00 -4.11 -12.24
CA GLU A 64 -3.40 -3.90 -12.67
C GLU A 64 -4.28 -5.08 -12.25
N VAL A 65 -3.76 -6.31 -12.36
CA VAL A 65 -4.44 -7.52 -11.88
C VAL A 65 -4.58 -7.50 -10.36
N ALA A 66 -3.54 -7.11 -9.62
CA ALA A 66 -3.60 -7.02 -8.16
C ALA A 66 -4.63 -5.98 -7.69
N GLN A 67 -4.64 -4.80 -8.31
CA GLN A 67 -5.62 -3.74 -8.02
C GLN A 67 -7.05 -4.20 -8.32
N SER A 68 -7.25 -4.86 -9.47
CA SER A 68 -8.57 -5.40 -9.85
C SER A 68 -9.05 -6.48 -8.89
N SER A 69 -8.15 -7.35 -8.42
CA SER A 69 -8.46 -8.39 -7.43
C SER A 69 -8.91 -7.79 -6.10
N LEU A 70 -8.20 -6.78 -5.59
CA LEU A 70 -8.60 -6.08 -4.36
C LEU A 70 -9.89 -5.29 -4.53
N ALA A 71 -10.12 -4.68 -5.70
CA ALA A 71 -11.37 -3.99 -6.00
C ALA A 71 -12.60 -4.91 -6.07
N ALA A 72 -12.42 -6.18 -6.40
CA ALA A 72 -13.48 -7.18 -6.38
C ALA A 72 -13.69 -7.81 -4.99
N SER A 73 -12.86 -7.49 -3.99
CA SER A 73 -12.91 -8.08 -2.66
C SER A 73 -13.81 -7.28 -1.70
N ASP A 74 -14.83 -7.92 -1.15
CA ASP A 74 -15.67 -7.35 -0.10
C ASP A 74 -14.84 -7.00 1.16
N THR A 75 -13.87 -7.85 1.51
CA THR A 75 -12.96 -7.63 2.65
C THR A 75 -12.13 -6.36 2.44
N ALA A 76 -11.53 -6.21 1.26
CA ALA A 76 -10.73 -5.01 0.96
C ALA A 76 -11.61 -3.75 0.89
N THR A 77 -12.83 -3.87 0.37
CA THR A 77 -13.80 -2.76 0.32
C THR A 77 -14.17 -2.27 1.73
N GLN A 78 -14.44 -3.19 2.66
CA GLN A 78 -14.74 -2.84 4.05
C GLN A 78 -13.53 -2.22 4.76
N TRP A 79 -12.34 -2.81 4.54
CA TRP A 79 -11.08 -2.27 5.08
C TRP A 79 -10.85 -0.82 4.61
N GLU A 80 -11.00 -0.55 3.32
CA GLU A 80 -10.83 0.79 2.75
C GLU A 80 -11.85 1.80 3.29
N ALA A 81 -13.11 1.39 3.47
CA ALA A 81 -14.12 2.25 4.06
C ALA A 81 -13.77 2.66 5.50
N GLU A 82 -13.20 1.73 6.28
CA GLU A 82 -12.68 2.03 7.62
C GLU A 82 -11.42 2.92 7.56
N MET A 83 -10.52 2.67 6.60
CA MET A 83 -9.26 3.40 6.48
C MET A 83 -9.41 4.81 5.93
N ALA A 84 -10.47 5.09 5.15
CA ALA A 84 -10.68 6.36 4.46
C ALA A 84 -10.59 7.58 5.41
N ARG A 85 -11.04 7.44 6.67
CA ARG A 85 -10.99 8.52 7.67
C ARG A 85 -9.58 8.97 8.06
N PHE A 86 -8.57 8.13 7.83
CA PHE A 86 -7.19 8.45 8.21
C PHE A 86 -6.49 9.34 7.18
N PHE A 87 -6.95 9.36 5.94
CA PHE A 87 -6.18 9.95 4.85
C PHE A 87 -6.63 11.36 4.47
N VAL A 88 -5.66 12.24 4.26
CA VAL A 88 -5.88 13.62 3.83
C VAL A 88 -6.15 13.64 2.32
N ALA A 89 -7.32 14.16 1.94
CA ALA A 89 -7.66 14.53 0.56
C ALA A 89 -7.38 13.44 -0.50
N LEU A 90 -7.90 12.22 -0.28
CA LEU A 90 -7.98 11.21 -1.32
C LEU A 90 -9.26 11.40 -2.14
N ASP A 91 -9.13 11.67 -3.44
CA ASP A 91 -10.24 11.51 -4.38
C ASP A 91 -10.36 10.03 -4.76
N GLY A 92 -11.11 9.25 -3.96
CA GLY A 92 -11.32 7.82 -4.17
C GLY A 92 -10.61 6.93 -3.14
N ARG A 93 -10.35 5.66 -3.50
CA ARG A 93 -9.72 4.68 -2.60
C ARG A 93 -8.23 4.95 -2.42
N ALA A 94 -7.65 4.64 -1.26
CA ALA A 94 -6.25 4.90 -0.99
C ALA A 94 -5.32 4.12 -1.94
N ASP A 95 -5.68 2.87 -2.26
CA ASP A 95 -4.95 2.05 -3.22
C ASP A 95 -5.03 2.52 -4.68
N GLN A 96 -5.99 3.41 -5.01
CA GLN A 96 -6.19 3.96 -6.36
C GLN A 96 -5.72 5.42 -6.50
N ALA A 97 -5.89 6.21 -5.45
CA ALA A 97 -5.56 7.63 -5.42
C ALA A 97 -4.15 7.91 -4.87
N ALA A 98 -3.45 6.89 -4.36
CA ALA A 98 -2.07 7.01 -3.95
C ALA A 98 -1.19 7.50 -5.11
N ARG A 99 -0.29 8.43 -4.79
CA ARG A 99 0.68 8.91 -5.78
C ARG A 99 1.79 7.88 -5.92
N HIS A 100 1.87 7.25 -7.09
CA HIS A 100 2.98 6.36 -7.44
C HIS A 100 4.28 7.17 -7.59
N LEU A 101 5.37 6.58 -7.11
CA LEU A 101 6.71 7.13 -7.16
C LEU A 101 7.54 6.31 -8.15
N PRO A 102 8.08 6.91 -9.22
CA PRO A 102 8.93 6.19 -10.16
C PRO A 102 10.19 5.67 -9.46
N GLU A 103 10.48 4.39 -9.65
CA GLU A 103 11.77 3.85 -9.25
C GLU A 103 12.87 4.43 -10.16
N VAL A 104 13.94 4.94 -9.55
CA VAL A 104 15.08 5.52 -10.27
C VAL A 104 16.38 4.72 -10.09
N PHE A 105 16.40 3.75 -9.18
CA PHE A 105 17.56 2.94 -8.85
C PHE A 105 17.14 1.65 -8.14
N ASN A 106 17.70 0.52 -8.57
CA ASN A 106 17.73 -0.73 -7.83
C ASN A 106 19.15 -1.33 -7.92
N MET A 107 19.75 -1.67 -6.79
CA MET A 107 21.12 -2.19 -6.75
C MET A 107 21.22 -3.61 -7.32
N THR A 108 20.27 -4.49 -6.94
CA THR A 108 20.29 -5.90 -7.33
C THR A 108 20.11 -6.04 -8.84
N ASP A 109 19.13 -5.36 -9.42
CA ASP A 109 18.88 -5.42 -10.87
C ASP A 109 20.09 -4.92 -11.68
N GLN A 110 20.79 -3.88 -11.20
CA GLN A 110 22.00 -3.39 -11.86
C GLN A 110 23.18 -4.36 -11.74
N LEU A 111 23.32 -5.06 -10.61
CA LEU A 111 24.34 -6.11 -10.43
C LEU A 111 24.05 -7.34 -11.31
N GLU A 112 22.78 -7.72 -11.48
CA GLU A 112 22.37 -8.88 -12.27
C GLU A 112 22.37 -8.62 -13.78
N SER A 113 22.23 -7.36 -14.19
CA SER A 113 22.31 -6.93 -15.60
C SER A 113 23.74 -6.68 -16.10
N SER A 114 24.74 -6.82 -15.24
CA SER A 114 26.17 -6.56 -15.52
C SER A 114 26.93 -7.80 -15.99
#